data_AF-A0A1W0E8X7-F1
#
_entry.id   AF-A0A1W0E8X7-F1
#
_cell.length_a   1.000
_cell.length_b   1.000
_cell.length_c   1.000
_cell.angle_alpha   90.00
_cell.angle_beta   90.00
_cell.angle_gamma   90.00
#
_symmetry.space_group_name_H-M   'P 1'
#
loop_
_entity.id
_entity.type
_entity.pdbx_description
1 polymer ?
#
loop_
_entity_poly.entity_id
_entity_poly.type
_entity_poly.pdbx_seq_one_letter_code
_entity_poly.pdbx_strand_id
1 'polypeptide(L)'
;MEGKEFNYKFLSGILTRLKRNGNSEPFKQPVDPIALGIPDYTEKIKHPMDLSTIKDKLENKQYESNEDFYNDMKLMFNNCYLYNGEDSPVAQMGKELEKAFEKIYNSTASNPPENVDTTTSEKQKRTVVKQTSQMSQDDFDSALNLLNEIEKPKNKNKIWPFLQPVTDSEAPGYSSVVKKPMDLSTVRSKLNRKSYDSFNSFVADLQLICDNCKLYNPENSEIYKLGIELERLFKREVDKKDGGLDTEITQIRQKISDLMQKLNSLEEAKRMEDVNAVTYSIEEREKVGSSILALGREESDKVVEIIQRSCSSFSYIGNDEIEVNIMTLPDYVIGEIQDFLNRLNNKVQDSSE
;
A
#
# COMPACT_ATOMS: atom_id res chain seq x y z
N MET A 1 23.10 42.54 9.83
CA MET A 1 22.22 41.57 10.50
C MET A 1 22.10 40.39 9.55
N GLU A 2 22.79 39.29 9.83
CA GLU A 2 22.71 38.09 9.00
C GLU A 2 21.29 37.55 9.04
N GLY A 3 20.68 37.37 7.87
CA GLY A 3 19.37 36.73 7.75
C GLY A 3 19.47 35.31 8.28
N LYS A 4 18.82 35.04 9.42
CA LYS A 4 18.77 33.71 10.00
C LYS A 4 18.07 32.78 9.01
N GLU A 5 18.79 31.79 8.52
CA GLU A 5 18.27 30.76 7.62
C GLU A 5 17.03 30.08 8.23
N PHE A 6 16.01 29.85 7.40
CA PHE A 6 14.79 29.17 7.81
C PHE A 6 15.09 27.74 8.26
N ASN A 7 14.81 27.41 9.52
CA ASN A 7 15.20 26.12 10.11
C ASN A 7 13.96 25.30 10.50
N TYR A 8 13.43 24.57 9.51
CA TYR A 8 12.24 23.74 9.67
C TYR A 8 12.34 22.75 10.84
N LYS A 9 13.47 22.04 10.96
CA LYS A 9 13.68 21.02 12.01
C LYS A 9 13.64 21.63 13.40
N PHE A 10 14.25 22.80 13.55
CA PHE A 10 14.24 23.56 14.79
C PHE A 10 12.82 24.00 15.18
N LEU A 11 12.10 24.66 14.26
CA LEU A 11 10.74 25.14 14.51
C LEU A 11 9.76 23.99 14.79
N SER A 12 9.88 22.88 14.06
CA SER A 12 9.10 21.66 14.31
C SER A 12 9.40 21.06 15.69
N GLY A 13 10.67 21.12 16.12
CA GLY A 13 11.10 20.72 17.46
C GLY A 13 10.47 21.58 18.57
N ILE A 14 10.35 22.89 18.36
CA ILE A 14 9.64 23.79 19.28
C ILE A 14 8.18 23.36 19.44
N LEU A 15 7.45 23.21 18.34
CA LEU A 15 6.04 22.80 18.37
C LEU A 15 5.84 21.48 19.12
N THR A 16 6.74 20.51 18.90
CA THR A 16 6.69 19.22 19.58
C THR A 16 6.86 19.35 21.09
N ARG A 17 7.78 20.21 21.55
CA ARG A 17 8.01 20.47 22.97
C ARG A 17 6.84 21.22 23.60
N LEU A 18 6.32 22.24 22.92
CA LEU A 18 5.18 23.01 23.42
C LEU A 18 3.91 22.18 23.53
N LYS A 19 3.58 21.33 22.53
CA LYS A 19 2.40 20.44 22.59
C LYS A 19 2.44 19.42 23.73
N ARG A 20 3.63 19.14 24.29
CA ARG A 20 3.82 18.25 25.45
C ARG A 20 3.79 18.99 26.79
N ASN A 21 3.85 20.32 26.77
CA ASN A 21 3.77 21.14 27.98
C ASN A 21 2.35 21.02 28.58
N GLY A 22 2.24 20.85 29.90
CA GLY A 22 0.95 20.72 30.60
C GLY A 22 0.03 21.93 30.42
N ASN A 23 0.59 23.12 30.15
CA ASN A 23 -0.17 24.35 29.92
C ASN A 23 -0.65 24.51 28.47
N SER A 24 -0.35 23.56 27.58
CA SER A 24 -0.66 23.69 26.15
C SER A 24 -2.08 23.32 25.75
N GLU A 25 -2.87 22.69 26.62
CA GLU A 25 -4.18 22.12 26.24
C GLU A 25 -5.10 23.11 25.51
N PRO A 26 -5.33 24.35 26.00
CA PRO A 26 -6.21 25.32 25.33
C PRO A 26 -5.69 25.82 23.97
N PHE A 27 -4.43 25.56 23.65
CA PHE A 27 -3.73 26.08 22.48
C PHE A 27 -3.49 25.00 21.41
N LYS A 28 -3.90 23.75 21.66
CA LYS A 28 -3.57 22.62 20.76
C LYS A 28 -4.36 22.63 19.45
N GLN A 29 -5.58 23.15 19.47
CA GLN A 29 -6.55 23.13 18.38
C GLN A 29 -7.19 24.51 18.23
N PRO A 30 -7.81 24.82 17.07
CA PRO A 30 -8.56 26.06 16.91
C PRO A 30 -9.66 26.18 17.98
N VAL A 31 -9.87 27.39 18.47
CA VAL A 31 -10.99 27.67 19.39
C VAL A 31 -12.30 27.42 18.67
N ASP A 32 -13.15 26.57 19.24
CA ASP A 32 -14.55 26.38 18.81
C ASP A 32 -15.46 27.28 19.66
N PRO A 33 -15.94 28.41 19.11
CA PRO A 33 -16.71 29.37 19.87
C PRO A 33 -18.07 28.83 20.34
N ILE A 34 -18.65 27.90 19.59
CA ILE A 34 -19.97 27.33 19.87
C ILE A 34 -19.84 26.29 20.97
N ALA A 35 -18.89 25.36 20.84
CA ALA A 35 -18.67 24.30 21.82
C ALA A 35 -18.28 24.84 23.21
N LEU A 36 -17.56 25.97 23.23
CA LEU A 36 -17.13 26.63 24.47
C LEU A 36 -18.13 27.68 25.01
N GLY A 37 -19.25 27.91 24.32
CA GLY A 37 -20.26 28.88 24.75
C GLY A 37 -19.80 30.34 24.71
N ILE A 38 -18.87 30.67 23.82
CA ILE A 38 -18.24 31.98 23.65
C ILE A 38 -18.43 32.52 22.21
N PRO A 39 -19.68 32.76 21.77
CA PRO A 39 -19.98 33.06 20.37
C PRO A 39 -19.37 34.39 19.86
N ASP A 40 -19.01 35.31 20.76
CA ASP A 40 -18.38 36.59 20.44
C ASP A 40 -16.87 36.48 20.13
N TYR A 41 -16.29 35.29 20.24
CA TYR A 41 -14.85 35.05 19.99
C TYR A 41 -14.44 35.46 18.58
N THR A 42 -15.22 35.13 17.55
CA THR A 42 -14.93 35.46 16.15
C THR A 42 -15.08 36.96 15.86
N GLU A 43 -15.87 37.67 16.66
CA GLU A 43 -16.00 39.11 16.55
C GLU A 43 -14.80 39.82 17.18
N LYS A 44 -14.30 39.31 18.30
CA LYS A 44 -13.17 39.91 19.04
C LYS A 44 -11.80 39.52 18.50
N ILE A 45 -11.62 38.28 18.07
CA ILE A 45 -10.36 37.74 17.56
C ILE A 45 -10.41 37.63 16.04
N LYS A 46 -9.67 38.52 15.36
CA LYS A 46 -9.71 38.66 13.89
C LYS A 46 -8.83 37.65 13.16
N HIS A 47 -7.75 37.20 13.80
CA HIS A 47 -6.81 36.25 13.22
C HIS A 47 -6.57 35.12 14.23
N PRO A 48 -7.50 34.15 14.35
CA PRO A 48 -7.34 33.03 15.26
C PRO A 48 -6.08 32.23 14.91
N MET A 49 -5.40 31.74 15.93
CA MET A 49 -4.17 30.97 15.77
C MET A 49 -4.04 29.97 16.91
N ASP A 50 -3.50 28.79 16.62
CA ASP A 50 -3.31 27.69 17.56
C ASP A 50 -2.16 26.78 17.08
N LEU A 51 -1.68 25.89 17.93
CA LEU A 51 -0.51 25.04 17.66
C LEU A 51 -0.75 24.00 16.55
N SER A 52 -1.99 23.66 16.21
CA SER A 52 -2.27 22.82 15.02
C SER A 52 -2.18 23.66 13.75
N THR A 53 -2.79 24.85 13.72
CA THR A 53 -2.70 25.77 12.58
C THR A 53 -1.25 26.18 12.30
N ILE A 54 -0.47 26.55 13.32
CA ILE A 54 0.96 26.90 13.16
C ILE A 54 1.76 25.70 12.63
N LYS A 55 1.43 24.49 13.09
CA LYS A 55 2.06 23.25 12.58
C LYS A 55 1.74 23.05 11.10
N ASP A 56 0.49 23.23 10.71
CA ASP A 56 0.05 23.06 9.34
C ASP A 56 0.67 24.11 8.42
N LYS A 57 0.77 25.37 8.86
CA LYS A 57 1.48 26.44 8.14
C LYS A 57 2.96 26.09 7.94
N LEU A 58 3.61 25.56 8.98
CA LEU A 58 5.01 25.12 8.90
C LEU A 58 5.18 23.97 7.91
N GLU A 59 4.37 22.91 8.03
CA GLU A 59 4.42 21.70 7.17
C GLU A 59 4.13 22.01 5.70
N ASN A 60 3.21 22.96 5.45
CA ASN A 60 2.85 23.40 4.10
C ASN A 60 3.76 24.52 3.56
N LYS A 61 4.90 24.78 4.19
CA LYS A 61 5.89 25.78 3.77
C LYS A 61 5.30 27.19 3.58
N GLN A 62 4.36 27.57 4.46
CA GLN A 62 3.70 28.88 4.44
C GLN A 62 4.46 29.96 5.25
N TYR A 63 5.65 29.64 5.72
CA TYR A 63 6.56 30.58 6.38
C TYR A 63 7.79 30.78 5.50
N GLU A 64 8.15 32.03 5.24
CA GLU A 64 9.33 32.40 4.48
C GLU A 64 10.57 32.50 5.39
N SER A 65 10.34 32.76 6.68
CA SER A 65 11.37 32.96 7.69
C SER A 65 10.98 32.39 9.06
N ASN A 66 11.99 32.20 9.94
CA ASN A 66 11.72 31.84 11.34
C ASN A 66 10.94 32.94 12.07
N GLU A 67 11.05 34.20 11.60
CA GLU A 67 10.34 35.34 12.14
C GLU A 67 8.82 35.24 11.88
N ASP A 68 8.41 34.75 10.72
CA ASP A 68 6.98 34.55 10.41
C ASP A 68 6.35 33.51 11.36
N PHE A 69 7.07 32.43 11.64
CA PHE A 69 6.67 31.44 12.63
C PHE A 69 6.60 32.05 14.05
N TYR A 70 7.60 32.84 14.43
CA TYR A 70 7.64 33.51 15.72
C TYR A 70 6.45 34.46 15.90
N ASN A 71 6.11 35.23 14.85
CA ASN A 71 4.98 36.15 14.86
C ASN A 71 3.65 35.43 15.05
N ASP A 72 3.43 34.28 14.42
CA ASP A 72 2.23 33.47 14.63
C ASP A 72 2.16 32.86 16.04
N MET A 73 3.30 32.43 16.60
CA MET A 73 3.37 31.99 18.00
C MET A 73 2.97 33.12 18.95
N LYS A 74 3.47 34.35 18.73
CA LYS A 74 3.09 35.54 19.50
C LYS A 74 1.63 35.93 19.32
N LEU A 75 1.10 35.83 18.10
CA LEU A 75 -0.31 36.07 17.80
C LEU A 75 -1.22 35.14 18.59
N MET A 76 -0.91 33.85 18.66
CA MET A 76 -1.64 32.87 19.46
C MET A 76 -1.72 33.28 20.94
N PHE A 77 -0.59 33.67 21.56
CA PHE A 77 -0.56 34.11 22.95
C PHE A 77 -1.32 35.44 23.15
N ASN A 78 -1.10 36.42 22.28
CA ASN A 78 -1.76 37.72 22.36
C ASN A 78 -3.28 37.62 22.21
N ASN A 79 -3.77 36.76 21.31
CA ASN A 79 -5.21 36.49 21.16
C ASN A 79 -5.80 35.90 22.45
N CYS A 80 -5.08 34.98 23.10
CA CYS A 80 -5.48 34.44 24.38
C CYS A 80 -5.61 35.53 25.45
N TYR A 81 -4.65 36.45 25.54
CA TYR A 81 -4.69 37.53 26.53
C TYR A 81 -5.78 38.55 26.22
N LEU A 82 -5.97 38.88 24.94
CA LEU A 82 -6.99 39.80 24.47
C LEU A 82 -8.40 39.29 24.78
N TYR A 83 -8.67 38.02 24.52
CA TYR A 83 -10.00 37.45 24.73
C TYR A 83 -10.28 37.14 26.20
N ASN A 84 -9.37 36.45 26.88
CA ASN A 84 -9.61 35.92 28.21
C ASN A 84 -9.29 36.92 29.34
N GLY A 85 -8.53 37.98 29.04
CA GLY A 85 -7.99 38.88 30.05
C GLY A 85 -6.77 38.30 30.76
N GLU A 86 -5.84 39.18 31.14
CA GLU A 86 -4.50 38.81 31.62
C GLU A 86 -4.45 37.97 32.90
N ASP A 87 -5.49 38.06 33.73
CA ASP A 87 -5.57 37.37 35.03
C ASP A 87 -6.34 36.04 34.96
N SER A 88 -6.90 35.69 33.79
CA SER A 88 -7.66 34.45 33.64
C SER A 88 -6.77 33.20 33.76
N PRO A 89 -7.32 32.05 34.21
CA PRO A 89 -6.56 30.80 34.27
C PRO A 89 -5.92 30.40 32.94
N VAL A 90 -6.64 30.60 31.83
CA VAL A 90 -6.14 30.30 30.47
C VAL A 90 -5.02 31.25 30.06
N ALA A 91 -5.12 32.55 30.41
CA ALA A 91 -4.01 33.49 30.18
C ALA A 91 -2.77 33.14 31.02
N GLN A 92 -2.93 32.67 32.25
CA GLN A 92 -1.79 32.20 33.06
C GLN A 92 -1.12 30.97 32.44
N MET A 93 -1.91 30.02 31.92
CA MET A 93 -1.37 28.90 31.14
C MET A 93 -0.61 29.40 29.90
N GLY A 94 -1.18 30.39 29.18
CA GLY A 94 -0.55 31.04 28.05
C GLY A 94 0.81 31.68 28.40
N LYS A 95 0.88 32.43 29.50
CA LYS A 95 2.10 33.09 29.99
C LYS A 95 3.20 32.08 30.29
N GLU A 96 2.88 30.96 30.93
CA GLU A 96 3.85 29.90 31.21
C GLU A 96 4.29 29.15 29.94
N LEU A 97 3.38 28.93 29.00
CA LEU A 97 3.70 28.31 27.71
C LEU A 97 4.56 29.23 26.84
N GLU A 98 4.29 30.53 26.85
CA GLU A 98 5.05 31.57 26.16
C GLU A 98 6.46 31.69 26.73
N LYS A 99 6.63 31.70 28.06
CA LYS A 99 7.97 31.64 28.68
C LYS A 99 8.76 30.42 28.24
N ALA A 100 8.11 29.26 28.17
CA ALA A 100 8.74 28.02 27.69
C ALA A 100 9.14 28.14 26.21
N PHE A 101 8.27 28.72 25.38
CA PHE A 101 8.54 29.01 23.98
C PHE A 101 9.76 29.92 23.81
N GLU A 102 9.77 31.08 24.47
CA GLU A 102 10.87 32.05 24.41
C GLU A 102 12.20 31.43 24.86
N LYS A 103 12.17 30.63 25.93
CA LYS A 103 13.36 29.92 26.40
C LYS A 103 13.91 28.98 25.33
N ILE A 104 13.06 28.17 24.70
CA ILE A 104 13.49 27.23 23.65
C ILE A 104 13.97 28.01 22.43
N TYR A 105 13.18 28.97 21.96
CA TYR A 105 13.44 29.74 20.74
C TYR A 105 14.79 30.48 20.81
N ASN A 106 15.10 31.07 21.96
CA ASN A 106 16.34 31.83 22.16
C ASN A 106 17.54 30.93 22.53
N SER A 107 17.34 29.78 23.17
CA SER A 107 18.44 28.87 23.57
C SER A 107 19.21 28.24 22.41
N THR A 108 18.54 27.99 21.29
CA THR A 108 19.07 27.36 20.07
C THR A 108 19.43 28.37 19.00
N ALA A 109 19.07 29.65 19.18
CA ALA A 109 19.54 30.76 18.35
C ALA A 109 20.99 31.17 18.69
N SER A 110 21.56 30.67 19.79
CA SER A 110 22.90 31.03 20.26
C SER A 110 23.94 29.90 20.18
N ASN A 111 23.57 28.64 19.90
CA ASN A 111 24.50 27.54 19.58
C ASN A 111 23.74 26.36 18.93
N PRO A 112 24.24 25.76 17.82
CA PRO A 112 23.71 24.51 17.28
C PRO A 112 24.09 23.34 18.20
N PRO A 113 23.18 22.41 18.56
CA PRO A 113 23.55 21.32 19.45
C PRO A 113 24.30 20.22 18.68
N GLU A 114 25.62 20.14 18.91
CA GLU A 114 26.32 18.86 18.97
C GLU A 114 25.73 17.99 20.09
N ASN A 115 25.84 16.68 19.92
CA ASN A 115 25.45 15.63 20.87
C ASN A 115 25.68 16.04 22.34
N VAL A 116 24.62 16.07 23.13
CA VAL A 116 24.74 16.08 24.60
C VAL A 116 23.98 14.90 25.17
N ASP A 117 24.80 13.93 25.54
CA ASP A 117 24.57 12.80 26.43
C ASP A 117 23.76 13.23 27.67
N THR A 118 22.73 12.45 28.00
CA THR A 118 21.89 12.70 29.19
C THR A 118 22.17 11.64 30.24
N THR A 119 23.13 11.93 31.11
CA THR A 119 23.17 11.36 32.46
C THR A 119 22.54 12.38 33.41
N THR A 120 21.49 11.98 34.14
CA THR A 120 21.45 11.93 35.62
C THR A 120 20.11 11.34 36.08
N SER A 121 20.20 10.11 36.58
CA SER A 121 19.50 9.47 37.70
C SER A 121 18.12 9.97 38.17
N GLU A 122 17.11 9.08 38.08
CA GLU A 122 16.21 8.75 39.19
C GLU A 122 15.75 7.27 39.12
N LYS A 123 15.57 6.64 40.29
CA LYS A 123 15.65 5.19 40.54
C LYS A 123 14.36 4.41 40.24
N GLN A 124 14.58 3.19 39.72
CA GLN A 124 13.83 1.92 39.90
C GLN A 124 12.49 1.70 39.16
N LYS A 125 12.52 0.88 38.10
CA LYS A 125 12.33 -0.59 38.17
C LYS A 125 12.71 -1.24 36.84
N ARG A 126 13.37 -2.40 36.93
CA ARG A 126 13.78 -3.23 35.79
C ARG A 126 12.54 -3.69 35.01
N THR A 127 12.39 -3.18 33.80
CA THR A 127 11.76 -3.90 32.69
C THR A 127 12.72 -3.80 31.53
N VAL A 128 13.12 -4.96 31.00
CA VAL A 128 13.95 -5.11 29.81
C VAL A 128 13.40 -4.17 28.73
N VAL A 129 14.13 -3.09 28.41
CA VAL A 129 13.80 -2.21 27.29
C VAL A 129 14.07 -3.03 26.04
N LYS A 130 13.01 -3.67 25.53
CA LYS A 130 12.91 -4.03 24.12
C LYS A 130 13.25 -2.72 23.38
N GLN A 131 14.36 -2.69 22.64
CA GLN A 131 14.56 -1.67 21.60
C GLN A 131 13.23 -1.60 20.86
N THR A 132 12.49 -0.49 21.00
CA THR A 132 11.32 -0.26 20.18
C THR A 132 11.87 0.00 18.79
N SER A 133 12.08 -1.08 18.04
CA SER A 133 12.46 -1.05 16.64
C SER A 133 11.45 -0.17 15.94
N GLN A 134 11.87 1.00 15.51
CA GLN A 134 11.04 1.88 14.70
C GLN A 134 10.96 1.28 13.29
N MET A 135 9.81 1.39 12.62
CA MET A 135 9.68 0.89 11.24
C MET A 135 10.76 1.51 10.33
N SER A 136 11.15 0.78 9.29
CA SER A 136 12.11 1.29 8.29
C SER A 136 11.54 2.53 7.59
N GLN A 137 12.43 3.32 6.98
CA GLN A 137 11.99 4.48 6.21
C GLN A 137 11.14 4.06 5.00
N ASP A 138 11.46 2.95 4.35
CA ASP A 138 10.68 2.40 3.23
C ASP A 138 9.27 1.97 3.66
N ASP A 139 9.14 1.36 4.84
CA ASP A 139 7.85 0.99 5.42
C ASP A 139 7.04 2.24 5.81
N PHE A 140 7.70 3.26 6.34
CA PHE A 140 7.07 4.53 6.65
C PHE A 140 6.52 5.21 5.38
N ASP A 141 7.33 5.30 4.33
CA ASP A 141 6.93 5.91 3.05
C ASP A 141 5.80 5.10 2.41
N SER A 142 5.84 3.77 2.51
CA SER A 142 4.76 2.89 2.07
C SER A 142 3.45 3.13 2.83
N ALA A 143 3.52 3.23 4.16
CA ALA A 143 2.36 3.51 5.02
C ALA A 143 1.78 4.90 4.72
N LEU A 144 2.64 5.89 4.49
CA LEU A 144 2.24 7.26 4.14
C LEU A 144 1.52 7.30 2.80
N ASN A 145 2.06 6.62 1.78
CA ASN A 145 1.46 6.52 0.45
C ASN A 145 0.12 5.80 0.50
N LEU A 146 0.03 4.67 1.21
CA LEU A 146 -1.22 3.93 1.39
C LEU A 146 -2.30 4.82 2.03
N LEU A 147 -1.98 5.50 3.13
CA LEU A 147 -2.95 6.34 3.81
C LEU A 147 -3.39 7.53 2.94
N ASN A 148 -2.49 8.10 2.14
CA ASN A 148 -2.82 9.14 1.17
C ASN A 148 -3.75 8.63 0.06
N GLU A 149 -3.55 7.41 -0.46
CA GLU A 149 -4.45 6.80 -1.44
C GLU A 149 -5.84 6.56 -0.87
N ILE A 150 -5.95 6.13 0.40
CA ILE A 150 -7.21 5.96 1.12
C ILE A 150 -7.94 7.31 1.20
N GLU A 151 -7.25 8.37 1.61
CA GLU A 151 -7.81 9.71 1.88
C GLU A 151 -8.09 10.55 0.62
N LYS A 152 -7.85 10.03 -0.59
CA LYS A 152 -8.13 10.76 -1.83
C LYS A 152 -9.61 11.19 -1.93
N PRO A 153 -9.90 12.35 -2.56
CA PRO A 153 -11.27 12.87 -2.70
C PRO A 153 -12.27 11.87 -3.30
N LYS A 154 -11.83 11.03 -4.25
CA LYS A 154 -12.65 9.97 -4.87
C LYS A 154 -13.22 8.94 -3.89
N ASN A 155 -12.65 8.84 -2.69
CA ASN A 155 -13.06 7.90 -1.66
C ASN A 155 -13.84 8.59 -0.52
N LYS A 156 -14.04 9.91 -0.56
CA LYS A 156 -14.61 10.68 0.55
C LYS A 156 -15.98 10.16 0.99
N ASN A 157 -16.83 9.77 0.05
CA ASN A 157 -18.15 9.18 0.31
C ASN A 157 -18.07 7.78 0.95
N LYS A 158 -16.93 7.10 0.88
CA LYS A 158 -16.69 5.78 1.46
C LYS A 158 -16.10 5.84 2.86
N ILE A 159 -15.29 6.87 3.13
CA ILE A 159 -14.47 6.94 4.34
C ILE A 159 -14.97 7.94 5.39
N TRP A 160 -15.96 8.78 5.07
CA TRP A 160 -16.41 9.87 5.94
C TRP A 160 -16.72 9.47 7.40
N PRO A 161 -17.29 8.29 7.71
CA PRO A 161 -17.57 7.91 9.11
C PRO A 161 -16.31 7.55 9.91
N PHE A 162 -15.19 7.31 9.22
CA PHE A 162 -13.96 6.77 9.80
C PHE A 162 -12.84 7.82 9.89
N LEU A 163 -13.13 9.07 9.52
CA LEU A 163 -12.13 10.14 9.46
C LEU A 163 -11.70 10.63 10.84
N GLN A 164 -12.62 10.63 11.81
CA GLN A 164 -12.42 11.20 13.15
C GLN A 164 -12.84 10.19 14.23
N PRO A 165 -12.39 10.38 15.49
CA PRO A 165 -12.82 9.54 16.59
C PRO A 165 -14.34 9.58 16.76
N VAL A 166 -14.97 8.40 16.83
CA VAL A 166 -16.42 8.27 17.04
C VAL A 166 -16.76 8.60 18.50
N THR A 167 -17.74 9.48 18.69
CA THR A 167 -18.28 9.86 20.00
C THR A 167 -19.56 9.11 20.34
N ASP A 168 -19.89 8.99 21.63
CA ASP A 168 -21.17 8.39 22.06
C ASP A 168 -22.39 9.22 21.63
N SER A 169 -22.21 10.49 21.24
CA SER A 169 -23.29 11.30 20.67
C SER A 169 -23.62 10.87 19.24
N GLU A 170 -22.62 10.49 18.46
CA GLU A 170 -22.78 10.00 17.08
C GLU A 170 -23.21 8.53 17.07
N ALA A 171 -22.68 7.75 18.00
CA ALA A 171 -22.94 6.33 18.14
C ALA A 171 -23.24 5.98 19.62
N PRO A 172 -24.52 6.01 20.04
CA PRO A 172 -24.91 5.80 21.43
C PRO A 172 -24.42 4.48 22.05
N GLY A 173 -23.54 4.59 23.06
CA GLY A 173 -22.98 3.43 23.77
C GLY A 173 -21.76 2.82 23.10
N TYR A 174 -21.22 3.44 22.06
CA TYR A 174 -20.02 3.00 21.35
C TYR A 174 -18.83 2.76 22.27
N SER A 175 -18.54 3.70 23.19
CA SER A 175 -17.42 3.58 24.15
C SER A 175 -17.54 2.38 25.10
N SER A 176 -18.77 1.90 25.33
CA SER A 176 -19.04 0.74 26.15
C SER A 176 -18.82 -0.58 25.40
N VAL A 177 -19.01 -0.60 24.07
CA VAL A 177 -18.85 -1.78 23.21
C VAL A 177 -17.42 -1.87 22.67
N VAL A 178 -16.94 -0.78 22.07
CA VAL A 178 -15.63 -0.70 21.41
C VAL A 178 -14.55 -0.31 22.43
N LYS A 179 -13.68 -1.27 22.75
CA LYS A 179 -12.66 -1.11 23.80
C LYS A 179 -11.38 -0.41 23.33
N LYS A 180 -11.11 -0.44 22.03
CA LYS A 180 -9.92 0.16 21.42
C LYS A 180 -10.35 1.03 20.23
N PRO A 181 -10.82 2.25 20.46
CA PRO A 181 -11.24 3.13 19.37
C PRO A 181 -10.05 3.45 18.45
N MET A 182 -10.32 3.53 17.16
CA MET A 182 -9.36 3.90 16.13
C MET A 182 -10.10 4.56 14.96
N ASP A 183 -9.44 5.50 14.31
CA ASP A 183 -9.94 6.27 13.17
C ASP A 183 -8.76 6.75 12.31
N LEU A 184 -9.03 7.20 11.08
CA LEU A 184 -7.99 7.57 10.11
C LEU A 184 -7.14 8.76 10.59
N SER A 185 -7.70 9.73 11.32
CA SER A 185 -6.91 10.85 11.88
C SER A 185 -5.97 10.39 12.99
N THR A 186 -6.40 9.42 13.81
CA THR A 186 -5.55 8.78 14.82
C THR A 186 -4.46 7.95 14.16
N VAL A 187 -4.77 7.17 13.12
CA VAL A 187 -3.78 6.41 12.35
C VAL A 187 -2.74 7.33 11.72
N ARG A 188 -3.18 8.43 11.09
CA ARG A 188 -2.33 9.49 10.53
C ARG A 188 -1.42 10.09 11.59
N SER A 189 -1.98 10.40 12.76
CA SER A 189 -1.24 10.94 13.90
C SER A 189 -0.18 9.97 14.42
N LYS A 190 -0.52 8.68 14.57
CA LYS A 190 0.43 7.63 15.00
C LYS A 190 1.54 7.45 13.97
N LEU A 191 1.21 7.46 12.68
CA LEU A 191 2.19 7.37 11.60
C LEU A 191 3.15 8.56 11.65
N ASN A 192 2.65 9.79 11.66
CA ASN A 192 3.47 11.00 11.68
C ASN A 192 4.36 11.12 12.93
N ARG A 193 3.90 10.60 14.07
CA ARG A 193 4.71 10.49 15.31
C ARG A 193 5.68 9.32 15.30
N LYS A 194 5.76 8.57 14.20
CA LYS A 194 6.54 7.34 14.04
C LYS A 194 6.31 6.36 15.18
N SER A 195 5.06 6.21 15.61
CA SER A 195 4.63 5.38 16.73
C SER A 195 4.42 3.91 16.35
N TYR A 196 4.57 3.56 15.08
CA TYR A 196 4.52 2.19 14.58
C TYR A 196 5.94 1.61 14.49
N ASP A 197 6.09 0.38 14.95
CA ASP A 197 7.33 -0.39 14.92
C ASP A 197 7.54 -1.15 13.60
N SER A 198 6.48 -1.33 12.81
CA SER A 198 6.47 -2.09 11.56
C SER A 198 5.32 -1.66 10.66
N PHE A 199 5.42 -1.91 9.35
CA PHE A 199 4.28 -1.71 8.44
C PHE A 199 3.04 -2.49 8.89
N ASN A 200 3.24 -3.68 9.44
CA ASN A 200 2.17 -4.54 9.94
C ASN A 200 1.41 -3.92 11.14
N SER A 201 2.08 -3.23 12.07
CA SER A 201 1.38 -2.57 13.18
C SER A 201 0.59 -1.33 12.73
N PHE A 202 0.99 -0.69 11.63
CA PHE A 202 0.19 0.33 10.95
C PHE A 202 -1.05 -0.27 10.27
N VAL A 203 -0.90 -1.37 9.52
CA VAL A 203 -2.02 -2.07 8.87
C VAL A 203 -3.00 -2.64 9.92
N ALA A 204 -2.50 -3.12 11.06
CA ALA A 204 -3.34 -3.62 12.14
C ALA A 204 -4.31 -2.55 12.68
N ASP A 205 -3.88 -1.29 12.76
CA ASP A 205 -4.74 -0.19 13.17
C ASP A 205 -5.77 0.18 12.09
N LEU A 206 -5.41 0.09 10.79
CA LEU A 206 -6.38 0.25 9.70
C LEU A 206 -7.46 -0.85 9.74
N GLN A 207 -7.05 -2.08 10.02
CA GLN A 207 -7.98 -3.20 10.20
C GLN A 207 -8.86 -3.00 11.45
N LEU A 208 -8.30 -2.47 12.54
CA LEU A 208 -9.04 -2.19 13.78
C LEU A 208 -10.20 -1.21 13.56
N ILE A 209 -10.05 -0.21 12.68
CA ILE A 209 -11.15 0.69 12.28
C ILE A 209 -12.32 -0.13 11.70
N CYS A 210 -12.01 -1.06 10.79
CA CYS A 210 -13.01 -1.89 10.12
C CYS A 210 -13.64 -2.90 11.09
N ASP A 211 -12.85 -3.50 11.97
CA ASP A 211 -13.32 -4.48 12.95
C ASP A 211 -14.23 -3.84 14.00
N ASN A 212 -13.87 -2.65 14.50
CA ASN A 212 -14.71 -1.88 15.41
C ASN A 212 -16.04 -1.48 14.75
N CYS A 213 -15.98 -1.08 13.48
CA CYS A 213 -17.18 -0.78 12.69
C CYS A 213 -18.13 -1.99 12.64
N LYS A 214 -17.60 -3.18 12.33
CA LYS A 214 -18.40 -4.41 12.25
C LYS A 214 -18.89 -4.92 13.60
N LEU A 215 -18.10 -4.69 14.66
CA LEU A 215 -18.46 -5.07 16.02
C LEU A 215 -19.66 -4.28 16.54
N TYR A 216 -19.68 -2.97 16.26
CA TYR A 216 -20.71 -2.08 16.79
C TYR A 216 -21.96 -2.01 15.90
N ASN A 217 -21.78 -1.98 14.58
CA ASN A 217 -22.88 -1.75 13.65
C ASN A 217 -23.51 -3.06 13.16
N PRO A 218 -24.85 -3.11 12.96
CA PRO A 218 -25.51 -4.27 12.35
C PRO A 218 -25.08 -4.50 10.89
N GLU A 219 -25.00 -5.77 10.46
CA GLU A 219 -24.52 -6.14 9.12
C GLU A 219 -25.31 -5.52 7.96
N ASN A 220 -26.59 -5.25 8.17
CA ASN A 220 -27.47 -4.65 7.16
C ASN A 220 -27.36 -3.11 7.07
N SER A 221 -26.65 -2.47 8.00
CA SER A 221 -26.52 -1.01 8.04
C SER A 221 -25.56 -0.48 6.97
N GLU A 222 -25.80 0.75 6.51
CA GLU A 222 -24.91 1.40 5.53
C GLU A 222 -23.50 1.61 6.07
N ILE A 223 -23.35 1.96 7.36
CA ILE A 223 -22.03 2.13 7.99
C ILE A 223 -21.24 0.80 8.01
N TYR A 224 -21.89 -0.33 8.27
CA TYR A 224 -21.25 -1.64 8.20
C TYR A 224 -20.74 -1.93 6.78
N LYS A 225 -21.55 -1.67 5.76
CA LYS A 225 -21.14 -1.80 4.35
C LYS A 225 -19.95 -0.89 4.01
N LEU A 226 -19.93 0.34 4.51
CA LEU A 226 -18.80 1.26 4.36
C LEU A 226 -17.53 0.73 5.05
N GLY A 227 -17.64 0.05 6.19
CA GLY A 227 -16.51 -0.62 6.84
C GLY A 227 -15.90 -1.73 5.98
N ILE A 228 -16.74 -2.50 5.30
CA ILE A 228 -16.31 -3.51 4.31
C ILE A 228 -15.65 -2.83 3.10
N GLU A 229 -16.18 -1.71 2.62
CA GLU A 229 -15.58 -0.96 1.51
C GLU A 229 -14.20 -0.38 1.86
N LEU A 230 -14.04 0.19 3.06
CA LEU A 230 -12.75 0.68 3.55
C LEU A 230 -11.72 -0.45 3.61
N GLU A 231 -12.10 -1.62 4.12
CA GLU A 231 -11.24 -2.80 4.19
C GLU A 231 -10.76 -3.24 2.80
N ARG A 232 -11.68 -3.37 1.83
CA ARG A 232 -11.33 -3.69 0.44
C ARG A 232 -10.40 -2.64 -0.18
N LEU A 233 -10.59 -1.38 0.19
CA LEU A 233 -9.84 -0.28 -0.37
C LEU A 233 -8.36 -0.39 -0.02
N PHE A 234 -8.01 -0.55 1.27
CA PHE A 234 -6.60 -0.64 1.65
C PHE A 234 -6.00 -2.01 1.34
N LYS A 235 -6.75 -3.12 1.42
CA LYS A 235 -6.23 -4.44 1.04
C LYS A 235 -5.77 -4.46 -0.41
N ARG A 236 -6.56 -3.91 -1.34
CA ARG A 236 -6.14 -3.79 -2.74
C ARG A 236 -4.83 -3.00 -2.91
N GLU A 237 -4.64 -1.94 -2.12
CA GLU A 237 -3.41 -1.13 -2.23
C GLU A 237 -2.21 -1.81 -1.55
N VAL A 238 -2.41 -2.61 -0.49
CA VAL A 238 -1.38 -3.48 0.09
C VAL A 238 -1.01 -4.62 -0.88
N ASP A 239 -2.01 -5.26 -1.48
CA ASP A 239 -1.83 -6.35 -2.45
C ASP A 239 -1.14 -5.88 -3.73
N LYS A 240 -1.27 -4.60 -4.12
CA LYS A 240 -0.46 -4.02 -5.22
C LYS A 240 1.03 -3.96 -4.90
N LYS A 241 1.42 -3.89 -3.62
CA LYS A 241 2.82 -3.87 -3.18
C LYS A 241 3.41 -5.28 -3.15
N ASP A 242 2.66 -6.27 -2.64
CA ASP A 242 3.11 -7.67 -2.61
C ASP A 242 2.95 -8.36 -3.97
N GLY A 243 1.93 -7.99 -4.74
CA GLY A 243 1.59 -8.53 -6.06
C GLY A 243 1.95 -7.63 -7.24
N GLY A 244 2.71 -6.54 -7.03
CA GLY A 244 3.15 -5.66 -8.12
C GLY A 244 4.05 -6.38 -9.12
N LEU A 245 4.98 -7.18 -8.62
CA LEU A 245 5.80 -8.09 -9.42
C LEU A 245 4.93 -9.18 -10.06
N ASP A 246 4.03 -9.83 -9.33
CA ASP A 246 3.21 -10.91 -9.90
C ASP A 246 2.19 -10.43 -10.93
N THR A 247 1.65 -9.22 -10.78
CA THR A 247 0.73 -8.62 -11.75
C THR A 247 1.48 -8.20 -13.00
N GLU A 248 2.65 -7.58 -12.87
CA GLU A 248 3.51 -7.28 -14.03
C GLU A 248 4.04 -8.55 -14.68
N ILE A 249 4.48 -9.54 -13.92
CA ILE A 249 4.91 -10.86 -14.40
C ILE A 249 3.73 -11.57 -15.07
N THR A 250 2.51 -11.50 -14.54
CA THR A 250 1.32 -12.09 -15.15
C THR A 250 0.94 -11.36 -16.43
N GLN A 251 1.01 -10.03 -16.46
CA GLN A 251 0.78 -9.24 -17.68
C GLN A 251 1.88 -9.47 -18.73
N ILE A 252 3.13 -9.64 -18.30
CA ILE A 252 4.26 -9.98 -19.16
C ILE A 252 4.09 -11.41 -19.68
N ARG A 253 3.73 -12.39 -18.84
CA ARG A 253 3.43 -13.77 -19.23
C ARG A 253 2.25 -13.83 -20.20
N GLN A 254 1.21 -13.04 -19.98
CA GLN A 254 0.07 -12.95 -20.89
C GLN A 254 0.50 -12.33 -22.22
N LYS A 255 1.25 -11.22 -22.21
CA LYS A 255 1.80 -10.62 -23.44
C LYS A 255 2.72 -11.58 -24.19
N ILE A 256 3.56 -12.33 -23.48
CA ILE A 256 4.42 -13.36 -24.07
C ILE A 256 3.54 -14.46 -24.69
N SER A 257 2.50 -14.94 -24.00
CA SER A 257 1.56 -15.93 -24.51
C SER A 257 0.83 -15.44 -25.76
N ASP A 258 0.34 -14.20 -25.77
CA ASP A 258 -0.36 -13.58 -26.90
C ASP A 258 0.60 -13.41 -28.09
N LEU A 259 1.84 -13.00 -27.84
CA LEU A 259 2.89 -12.90 -28.87
C LEU A 259 3.28 -14.28 -29.41
N MET A 260 3.36 -15.31 -28.56
CA MET A 260 3.62 -16.69 -29.00
C MET A 260 2.47 -17.22 -29.87
N GLN A 261 1.20 -17.01 -29.48
CA GLN A 261 0.06 -17.37 -30.33
C GLN A 261 0.09 -16.63 -31.66
N LYS A 262 0.41 -15.34 -31.63
CA LYS A 262 0.52 -14.53 -32.85
C LYS A 262 1.68 -15.00 -33.74
N LEU A 263 2.82 -15.35 -33.16
CA LEU A 263 3.96 -15.92 -33.88
C LEU A 263 3.57 -17.25 -34.53
N ASN A 264 2.94 -18.17 -33.79
CA ASN A 264 2.46 -19.43 -34.36
C ASN A 264 1.47 -19.21 -35.50
N SER A 265 0.50 -18.29 -35.34
CA SER A 265 -0.46 -17.99 -36.41
C SER A 265 0.19 -17.37 -37.64
N LEU A 266 1.27 -16.59 -37.46
CA LEU A 266 2.05 -16.02 -38.56
C LEU A 266 2.97 -17.05 -39.21
N GLU A 267 3.53 -17.97 -38.44
CA GLU A 267 4.30 -19.11 -38.95
C GLU A 267 3.39 -20.07 -39.72
N GLU A 268 2.17 -20.34 -39.24
CA GLU A 268 1.15 -21.10 -39.95
C GLU A 268 0.70 -20.37 -41.23
N ALA A 269 0.40 -19.07 -41.16
CA ALA A 269 0.04 -18.29 -42.33
C ALA A 269 1.16 -18.26 -43.37
N LYS A 270 2.42 -18.10 -42.92
CA LYS A 270 3.60 -18.14 -43.79
C LYS A 270 3.85 -19.54 -44.35
N ARG A 271 3.62 -20.61 -43.57
CA ARG A 271 3.67 -22.00 -44.06
C ARG A 271 2.56 -22.32 -45.06
N MET A 272 1.38 -21.74 -44.88
CA MET A 272 0.27 -21.82 -45.84
C MET A 272 0.54 -21.01 -47.12
N GLU A 273 1.32 -19.93 -47.03
CA GLU A 273 1.82 -19.20 -48.20
C GLU A 273 2.97 -19.94 -48.93
N ASP A 274 3.80 -20.71 -48.21
CA ASP A 274 5.01 -21.36 -48.77
C ASP A 274 4.84 -22.83 -49.23
N VAL A 275 3.72 -23.53 -48.98
CA VAL A 275 3.63 -24.97 -49.33
C VAL A 275 2.28 -25.36 -49.94
N ASN A 276 2.34 -25.85 -51.18
CA ASN A 276 1.38 -26.79 -51.78
C ASN A 276 0.85 -27.76 -50.70
N ALA A 277 -0.39 -27.58 -50.23
CA ALA A 277 -0.94 -28.40 -49.17
C ALA A 277 -0.98 -29.88 -49.59
N VAL A 278 -0.01 -30.67 -49.12
CA VAL A 278 -0.05 -32.12 -49.20
C VAL A 278 -1.08 -32.57 -48.17
N THR A 279 -2.25 -32.98 -48.65
CA THR A 279 -3.30 -33.58 -47.84
C THR A 279 -3.09 -35.09 -47.84
N TYR A 280 -3.24 -35.73 -46.68
CA TYR A 280 -3.18 -37.19 -46.58
C TYR A 280 -4.59 -37.76 -46.65
N SER A 281 -4.83 -38.59 -47.65
CA SER A 281 -6.07 -39.37 -47.76
C SER A 281 -6.21 -40.34 -46.58
N ILE A 282 -7.42 -40.85 -46.37
CA ILE A 282 -7.71 -41.84 -45.33
C ILE A 282 -6.81 -43.07 -45.50
N GLU A 283 -6.62 -43.56 -46.73
CA GLU A 283 -5.78 -44.73 -47.02
C GLU A 283 -4.30 -44.49 -46.66
N GLU A 284 -3.78 -43.29 -46.91
CA GLU A 284 -2.40 -42.96 -46.55
C GLU A 284 -2.22 -42.86 -45.04
N ARG A 285 -3.21 -42.32 -44.32
CA ARG A 285 -3.21 -42.29 -42.85
C ARG A 285 -3.27 -43.69 -42.25
N GLU A 286 -4.04 -44.61 -42.83
CA GLU A 286 -4.07 -46.03 -42.42
C GLU A 286 -2.71 -46.71 -42.61
N LYS A 287 -2.01 -46.41 -43.70
CA LYS A 287 -0.65 -46.93 -43.97
C LYS A 287 0.37 -46.42 -42.95
N VAL A 288 0.32 -45.13 -42.61
CA VAL A 288 1.16 -44.56 -41.55
C VAL A 288 0.86 -45.24 -40.21
N GLY A 289 -0.41 -45.40 -39.85
CA GLY A 289 -0.82 -46.06 -38.61
C GLY A 289 -0.33 -47.50 -38.52
N SER A 290 -0.48 -48.26 -39.60
CA SER A 290 0.01 -49.64 -39.69
C SER A 290 1.54 -49.71 -39.55
N SER A 291 2.25 -48.73 -40.10
CA SER A 291 3.72 -48.66 -40.01
C SER A 291 4.19 -48.34 -38.59
N ILE A 292 3.48 -47.47 -37.86
CA ILE A 292 3.76 -47.17 -36.45
C ILE A 292 3.60 -48.43 -35.59
N LEU A 293 2.55 -49.22 -35.83
CA LEU A 293 2.31 -50.47 -35.08
C LEU A 293 3.40 -51.54 -35.28
N ALA A 294 4.19 -51.43 -36.35
CA ALA A 294 5.31 -52.32 -36.62
C ALA A 294 6.63 -51.87 -35.97
N LEU A 295 6.65 -50.71 -35.30
CA LEU A 295 7.86 -50.16 -34.68
C LEU A 295 8.23 -50.83 -33.36
N GLY A 296 9.52 -50.77 -33.01
CA GLY A 296 10.02 -51.08 -31.68
C GLY A 296 9.69 -49.96 -30.67
N ARG A 297 10.00 -50.21 -29.39
CA ARG A 297 9.70 -49.27 -28.30
C ARG A 297 10.41 -47.93 -28.48
N GLU A 298 11.69 -47.93 -28.86
CA GLU A 298 12.48 -46.71 -29.00
C GLU A 298 12.00 -45.83 -30.19
N GLU A 299 11.63 -46.46 -31.31
CA GLU A 299 11.09 -45.75 -32.46
C GLU A 299 9.66 -45.24 -32.19
N SER A 300 8.86 -46.01 -31.44
CA SER A 300 7.53 -45.60 -31.01
C SER A 300 7.57 -44.38 -30.09
N ASP A 301 8.54 -44.32 -29.15
CA ASP A 301 8.73 -43.17 -28.27
C ASP A 301 9.01 -41.88 -29.07
N LYS A 302 9.77 -41.97 -30.19
CA LYS A 302 10.02 -40.83 -31.08
C LYS A 302 8.78 -40.38 -31.84
N VAL A 303 7.92 -41.32 -32.25
CA VAL A 303 6.61 -40.98 -32.85
C VAL A 303 5.73 -40.28 -31.82
N VAL A 304 5.73 -40.75 -30.57
CA VAL A 304 5.02 -40.10 -29.47
C VAL A 304 5.54 -38.68 -29.23
N GLU A 305 6.86 -38.45 -29.24
CA GLU A 305 7.43 -37.09 -29.14
C GLU A 305 6.96 -36.16 -30.27
N ILE A 306 6.91 -36.65 -31.51
CA ILE A 306 6.39 -35.89 -32.66
C ILE A 306 4.93 -35.49 -32.42
N ILE A 307 4.10 -36.43 -31.97
CA ILE A 307 2.68 -36.17 -31.69
C ILE A 307 2.51 -35.21 -30.51
N GLN A 308 3.23 -35.41 -29.41
CA GLN A 308 3.16 -34.58 -28.20
C GLN A 308 3.58 -33.13 -28.44
N ARG A 309 4.60 -32.92 -29.29
CA ARG A 309 5.05 -31.58 -29.66
C ARG A 309 3.96 -30.78 -30.39
N SER A 310 3.10 -31.47 -31.12
CA SER A 310 2.16 -30.86 -32.06
C SER A 310 0.70 -30.94 -31.63
N CYS A 311 0.35 -31.81 -30.67
CA CYS A 311 -1.01 -32.03 -30.20
C CYS A 311 -1.05 -32.21 -28.68
N SER A 312 -1.77 -31.33 -27.99
CA SER A 312 -1.90 -31.33 -26.52
C SER A 312 -3.04 -32.20 -25.98
N SER A 313 -3.87 -32.82 -26.84
CA SER A 313 -4.95 -33.73 -26.42
C SER A 313 -4.71 -35.16 -26.90
N PHE A 314 -4.30 -36.04 -25.98
CA PHE A 314 -4.35 -37.49 -26.16
C PHE A 314 -4.68 -38.15 -24.81
N SER A 315 -5.18 -39.38 -24.84
CA SER A 315 -5.56 -40.12 -23.63
C SER A 315 -4.54 -41.21 -23.34
N TYR A 316 -4.02 -41.23 -22.11
CA TYR A 316 -3.22 -42.34 -21.61
C TYR A 316 -4.13 -43.49 -21.20
N ILE A 317 -3.85 -44.69 -21.70
CA ILE A 317 -4.56 -45.92 -21.31
C ILE A 317 -3.60 -46.78 -20.48
N GLY A 318 -3.18 -46.27 -19.33
CA GLY A 318 -2.25 -46.95 -18.43
C GLY A 318 -0.89 -46.25 -18.32
N ASN A 319 0.07 -46.93 -17.68
CA ASN A 319 1.35 -46.32 -17.31
C ASN A 319 2.35 -46.18 -18.47
N ASP A 320 2.17 -46.92 -19.57
CA ASP A 320 3.10 -46.96 -20.71
C ASP A 320 2.40 -47.04 -22.09
N GLU A 321 1.08 -46.77 -22.16
CA GLU A 321 0.30 -46.90 -23.40
C GLU A 321 -0.47 -45.62 -23.72
N ILE A 322 -0.44 -45.22 -24.99
CA ILE A 322 -1.14 -44.04 -25.51
C ILE A 322 -2.09 -44.49 -26.61
N GLU A 323 -3.35 -44.05 -26.53
CA GLU A 323 -4.30 -44.20 -27.63
C GLU A 323 -4.36 -42.90 -28.45
N VAL A 324 -4.02 -43.00 -29.73
CA VAL A 324 -4.09 -41.88 -30.68
C VAL A 324 -4.98 -42.28 -31.86
N ASN A 325 -5.99 -41.46 -32.13
CA ASN A 325 -6.74 -41.60 -33.37
C ASN A 325 -6.00 -40.90 -34.51
N ILE A 326 -5.33 -41.68 -35.37
CA ILE A 326 -4.54 -41.16 -36.49
C ILE A 326 -5.36 -40.37 -37.52
N MET A 327 -6.67 -40.62 -37.58
CA MET A 327 -7.58 -39.91 -38.48
C MET A 327 -7.84 -38.47 -38.03
N THR A 328 -7.63 -38.18 -36.75
CA THR A 328 -7.84 -36.83 -36.19
C THR A 328 -6.57 -36.00 -36.13
N LEU A 329 -5.41 -36.58 -36.44
CA LEU A 329 -4.15 -35.84 -36.44
C LEU A 329 -4.09 -34.86 -37.63
N PRO A 330 -3.52 -33.65 -37.45
CA PRO A 330 -3.30 -32.74 -38.56
C PRO A 330 -2.40 -33.33 -39.65
N ASP A 331 -2.63 -32.99 -40.92
CA ASP A 331 -1.85 -33.51 -42.08
C ASP A 331 -0.34 -33.27 -41.95
N TYR A 332 0.08 -32.15 -41.35
CA TYR A 332 1.50 -31.87 -41.14
C TYR A 332 2.15 -32.82 -40.13
N VAL A 333 1.40 -33.28 -39.11
CA VAL A 333 1.89 -34.28 -38.14
C VAL A 333 2.05 -35.62 -38.84
N ILE A 334 1.08 -35.99 -39.68
CA ILE A 334 1.18 -37.20 -40.51
C ILE A 334 2.41 -37.12 -41.43
N GLY A 335 2.68 -35.95 -42.01
CA GLY A 335 3.89 -35.71 -42.80
C GLY A 335 5.19 -35.89 -42.04
N GLU A 336 5.30 -35.33 -40.83
CA GLU A 336 6.50 -35.51 -39.99
C GLU A 336 6.72 -36.97 -39.59
N ILE A 337 5.64 -37.70 -39.28
CA ILE A 337 5.72 -39.13 -38.97
C ILE A 337 6.14 -39.93 -40.21
N GLN A 338 5.54 -39.65 -41.37
CA GLN A 338 5.89 -40.32 -42.63
C GLN A 338 7.36 -40.07 -43.01
N ASP A 339 7.86 -38.85 -42.84
CA ASP A 339 9.27 -38.51 -43.07
C ASP A 339 10.20 -39.28 -42.11
N PHE A 340 9.81 -39.41 -40.85
CA PHE A 340 10.56 -40.19 -39.87
C PHE A 340 10.60 -41.68 -40.25
N LEU A 341 9.45 -42.27 -40.60
CA LEU A 341 9.34 -43.65 -41.05
C LEU A 341 10.18 -43.92 -42.32
N ASN A 342 10.16 -42.99 -43.28
CA ASN A 342 10.98 -43.07 -44.48
C ASN A 342 12.47 -43.08 -44.16
N ARG A 343 12.92 -42.24 -43.22
CA ARG A 343 14.33 -42.22 -42.78
C ARG A 343 14.73 -43.50 -42.05
N LEU A 344 13.83 -44.11 -41.29
CA LEU A 344 14.08 -45.41 -40.65
C LEU A 344 14.26 -46.52 -41.69
N ASN A 345 13.35 -46.61 -42.67
CA ASN A 345 13.44 -47.60 -43.73
C ASN A 345 14.72 -47.47 -44.57
N ASN A 346 15.13 -46.24 -44.88
CA ASN A 346 16.38 -46.00 -45.61
C ASN A 346 17.62 -46.40 -44.79
N LYS A 347 17.61 -46.21 -43.47
CA LYS A 347 18.70 -46.66 -42.59
C LYS A 347 18.81 -48.18 -42.48
N VAL A 348 17.69 -48.90 -42.49
CA VAL A 348 17.68 -50.36 -42.45
C VAL A 348 18.26 -50.95 -43.75
N GLN A 349 17.97 -50.32 -44.89
CA GLN A 349 18.53 -50.73 -46.19
C GLN A 349 20.06 -50.53 -46.27
N ASP A 350 20.60 -49.41 -45.76
CA ASP A 350 22.06 -49.16 -45.71
C ASP A 350 22.82 -50.07 -44.72
N SER A 351 22.14 -50.67 -43.74
CA SER A 351 22.73 -51.62 -42.78
C SER A 351 22.65 -53.10 -43.21
N SER A 352 22.07 -53.36 -44.39
CA SER A 352 21.84 -54.70 -44.94
C SER A 352 22.73 -55.05 -46.15
N GLU A 353 23.58 -54.12 -46.58
CA GLU A 353 24.71 -54.34 -47.51
C GLU A 353 26.03 -54.50 -46.74
#